data_AF-A0A3N4SUC7-F1
#
_entry.id   AF-A0A3N4SUC7-F1
#
_cell.length_a   1.000
_cell.length_b   1.000
_cell.length_c   1.000
_cell.angle_alpha   90.00
_cell.angle_beta   90.00
_cell.angle_gamma   90.00
#
_symmetry.space_group_name_H-M   'P 1'
#
loop_
_entity.id
_entity.type
_entity.pdbx_description
1 polymer ?
#
loop_
_entity_poly.entity_id
_entity_poly.type
_entity_poly.pdbx_seq_one_letter_code
_entity_poly.pdbx_strand_id
1 'polypeptide(L)'
;MAIEPAMPVGAYQTYEVRAPRDVQQKSACEQANCRAWRYGWESVIDESTPLGQQQAAYIRTQSGRTFREQRSDGGLTVFRFESGQRCFAEHGTRPELYLVRDGDRRGNPTGRLRQHTRPADWVEDMAESLDAVRTAQERG
;
A
#
# COMPACT_ATOMS: atom_id res chain seq x y z
N MET A 1 25.07 14.01 -10.68
CA MET A 1 26.23 13.29 -11.24
C MET A 1 26.08 11.83 -10.84
N ALA A 2 25.92 10.91 -11.78
CA ALA A 2 25.74 9.49 -11.46
C ALA A 2 27.12 8.84 -11.31
N ILE A 3 27.36 8.15 -10.19
CA ILE A 3 28.60 7.41 -9.96
C ILE A 3 28.67 6.27 -11.00
N GLU A 4 29.83 6.11 -11.66
CA GLU A 4 30.06 4.99 -12.57
C GLU A 4 30.33 3.71 -11.77
N PRO A 5 29.61 2.60 -12.03
CA PRO A 5 29.85 1.36 -11.32
C PRO A 5 31.21 0.76 -11.71
N ALA A 6 31.96 0.28 -10.71
CA ALA A 6 33.30 -0.28 -10.90
C ALA A 6 33.33 -1.60 -11.69
N MET A 7 32.21 -2.33 -11.76
CA MET A 7 32.13 -3.64 -12.40
C MET A 7 31.21 -3.67 -13.63
N PRO A 8 31.26 -4.72 -14.46
CA PRO A 8 30.30 -4.94 -15.54
C PRO A 8 28.85 -5.01 -15.03
N VAL A 9 27.89 -4.69 -15.90
CA VAL A 9 26.46 -4.69 -15.55
C VAL A 9 26.02 -6.03 -14.94
N GLY A 10 26.47 -7.15 -15.51
CA GLY A 10 26.10 -8.49 -15.06
C GLY A 10 26.62 -8.89 -13.67
N ALA A 11 27.51 -8.10 -13.06
CA ALA A 11 27.97 -8.34 -11.69
C ALA A 11 27.01 -7.79 -10.63
N TYR A 12 26.05 -6.95 -11.03
CA TYR A 12 25.09 -6.33 -10.11
C TYR A 12 23.72 -6.96 -10.21
N GLN A 13 22.92 -6.77 -9.17
CA GLN A 13 21.51 -7.09 -9.14
C GLN A 13 20.71 -5.90 -8.61
N THR A 14 19.51 -5.71 -9.14
CA THR A 14 18.57 -4.66 -8.74
C THR A 14 17.42 -5.29 -7.99
N TYR A 15 17.24 -4.84 -6.76
CA TYR A 15 16.24 -5.30 -5.81
C TYR A 15 15.07 -4.29 -5.76
N GLU A 16 13.83 -4.76 -5.89
CA GLU A 16 12.63 -3.93 -5.91
C GLU A 16 11.49 -4.56 -5.11
N VAL A 17 10.79 -3.75 -4.30
CA VAL A 17 9.52 -4.13 -3.66
C VAL A 17 8.39 -3.37 -4.36
N ARG A 18 7.40 -4.09 -4.89
CA ARG A 18 6.20 -3.49 -5.47
C ARG A 18 4.98 -3.79 -4.62
N ALA A 19 4.25 -2.75 -4.27
CA ALA A 19 2.92 -2.83 -3.67
C ALA A 19 1.86 -2.45 -4.73
N PRO A 20 1.35 -3.39 -5.55
CA PRO A 20 0.35 -3.09 -6.56
C PRO A 20 -0.96 -2.57 -5.93
N ARG A 21 -1.70 -1.73 -6.67
CA ARG A 21 -2.98 -1.18 -6.22
C ARG A 21 -3.98 -2.30 -5.97
N ASP A 22 -4.74 -2.10 -4.90
CA ASP A 22 -5.46 -3.14 -4.20
C ASP A 22 -6.89 -3.35 -4.69
N VAL A 23 -7.19 -4.49 -5.32
CA VAL A 23 -8.53 -4.78 -5.87
C VAL A 23 -8.98 -6.24 -5.81
N GLN A 24 -8.14 -7.20 -5.37
CA GLN A 24 -8.36 -8.61 -5.72
C GLN A 24 -8.78 -9.56 -4.59
N GLN A 25 -8.41 -9.30 -3.33
CA GLN A 25 -8.76 -10.17 -2.21
C GLN A 25 -9.40 -9.35 -1.09
N LYS A 26 -10.68 -9.61 -0.77
CA LYS A 26 -11.40 -8.87 0.28
C LYS A 26 -10.63 -8.94 1.60
N SER A 27 -10.39 -7.78 2.22
CA SER A 27 -9.67 -7.66 3.48
C SER A 27 -10.44 -6.80 4.49
N ALA A 28 -10.15 -7.00 5.77
CA ALA A 28 -10.65 -6.11 6.82
C ALA A 28 -9.95 -4.75 6.77
N CYS A 29 -10.60 -3.68 7.24
CA CYS A 29 -10.03 -2.34 7.24
C CYS A 29 -8.67 -2.25 7.97
N GLU A 30 -8.50 -3.03 9.05
CA GLU A 30 -7.24 -3.13 9.79
C GLU A 30 -6.11 -3.67 8.92
N GLN A 31 -6.36 -4.76 8.19
CA GLN A 31 -5.39 -5.41 7.31
C GLN A 31 -5.01 -4.54 6.11
N ALA A 32 -5.97 -3.73 5.62
CA ALA A 32 -5.77 -2.83 4.49
C ALA A 32 -5.07 -1.50 4.84
N ASN A 33 -4.61 -1.33 6.09
CA ASN A 33 -4.09 -0.06 6.61
C ASN A 33 -5.02 1.13 6.31
N CYS A 34 -6.33 0.91 6.47
CA CYS A 34 -7.35 1.90 6.12
C CYS A 34 -7.23 3.13 7.02
N ARG A 35 -7.07 4.31 6.41
CA ARG A 35 -6.97 5.59 7.13
C ARG A 35 -8.21 5.87 7.97
N ALA A 36 -9.41 5.57 7.44
CA ALA A 36 -10.67 5.77 8.14
C ALA A 36 -10.78 4.88 9.39
N TRP A 37 -10.31 3.64 9.31
CA TRP A 37 -10.22 2.77 10.50
C TRP A 37 -9.18 3.28 11.50
N ARG A 38 -8.02 3.74 11.03
CA ARG A 38 -6.92 4.17 11.90
C ARG A 38 -7.19 5.49 12.62
N TYR A 39 -7.87 6.43 11.98
CA TYR A 39 -8.00 7.81 12.47
C TYR A 39 -9.46 8.29 12.61
N GLY A 40 -10.43 7.45 12.27
CA GLY A 40 -11.81 7.88 12.09
C GLY A 40 -12.01 8.59 10.76
N TRP A 41 -13.25 8.97 10.48
CA TRP A 41 -13.60 9.75 9.28
C TRP A 41 -14.89 10.54 9.49
N GLU A 42 -15.14 11.47 8.57
CA GLU A 42 -16.36 12.25 8.53
C GLU A 42 -17.10 12.00 7.22
N SER A 43 -18.42 11.89 7.30
CA SER A 43 -19.30 11.86 6.13
C SER A 43 -20.18 13.10 6.17
N VAL A 44 -19.95 13.99 5.21
CA VAL A 44 -20.71 15.24 5.04
C VAL A 44 -21.81 14.99 4.02
N ILE A 45 -23.06 15.21 4.42
CA ILE A 45 -24.25 14.84 3.65
C ILE A 45 -25.18 16.04 3.51
N ASP A 46 -25.65 16.26 2.28
CA ASP A 46 -26.70 17.23 1.98
C ASP A 46 -28.08 16.57 2.01
N GLU A 47 -28.76 16.67 3.14
CA GLU A 47 -30.13 16.16 3.34
C GLU A 47 -31.21 16.99 2.60
N SER A 48 -30.86 18.05 1.88
CA SER A 48 -31.82 18.71 0.96
C SER A 48 -32.10 17.86 -0.29
N THR A 49 -31.23 16.91 -0.59
CA THR A 49 -31.37 16.00 -1.74
C THR A 49 -31.99 14.67 -1.34
N PRO A 50 -32.79 14.03 -2.22
CA PRO A 50 -33.32 12.69 -1.95
C PRO A 50 -32.23 11.65 -1.68
N LEU A 51 -31.09 11.76 -2.37
CA LEU A 51 -29.93 10.87 -2.15
C LEU A 51 -29.33 11.08 -0.76
N GLY A 52 -29.11 12.33 -0.35
CA GLY A 52 -28.55 12.62 0.97
C GLY A 52 -29.49 12.20 2.11
N GLN A 53 -30.81 12.36 1.94
CA GLN A 53 -31.79 11.84 2.90
C GLN A 53 -31.68 10.32 3.06
N GLN A 54 -31.55 9.60 1.95
CA GLN A 54 -31.36 8.14 1.98
C GLN A 54 -30.03 7.74 2.63
N GLN A 55 -28.93 8.45 2.34
CA GLN A 55 -27.63 8.18 2.96
C GLN A 55 -27.66 8.45 4.47
N ALA A 56 -28.24 9.57 4.91
CA ALA A 56 -28.37 9.90 6.32
C ALA A 56 -29.27 8.89 7.05
N ALA A 57 -30.40 8.49 6.45
CA ALA A 57 -31.27 7.45 6.97
C ALA A 57 -30.54 6.10 7.12
N TYR A 58 -29.76 5.69 6.11
CA TYR A 58 -28.92 4.49 6.17
C TYR A 58 -27.90 4.56 7.31
N ILE A 59 -27.20 5.69 7.46
CA ILE A 59 -26.22 5.88 8.54
C ILE A 59 -26.89 5.72 9.91
N ARG A 60 -28.04 6.39 10.12
CA ARG A 60 -28.76 6.39 11.39
C ARG A 60 -29.38 5.04 11.76
N THR A 61 -29.80 4.23 10.79
CA THR A 61 -30.65 3.04 11.05
C THR A 61 -30.01 1.70 10.72
N GLN A 62 -29.17 1.63 9.70
CA GLN A 62 -28.72 0.36 9.11
C GLN A 62 -27.19 0.20 9.09
N SER A 63 -26.43 1.27 9.29
CA SER A 63 -24.97 1.20 9.19
C SER A 63 -24.32 0.34 10.28
N GLY A 64 -24.97 0.16 11.43
CA GLY A 64 -24.41 -0.55 12.59
C GLY A 64 -23.12 0.08 13.14
N ARG A 65 -22.88 1.36 12.83
CA ARG A 65 -21.68 2.12 13.23
C ARG A 65 -22.03 3.14 14.31
N THR A 66 -21.08 3.39 15.20
CA THR A 66 -21.16 4.46 16.19
C THR A 66 -20.70 5.77 15.56
N PHE A 67 -21.50 6.82 15.68
CA PHE A 67 -21.20 8.12 15.13
C PHE A 67 -21.65 9.26 16.05
N ARG A 68 -21.08 10.44 15.86
CA ARG A 68 -21.59 11.71 16.36
C ARG A 68 -22.16 12.51 15.20
N GLU A 69 -23.38 12.99 15.36
CA GLU A 69 -24.04 13.81 14.36
C GLU A 69 -23.89 15.29 14.72
N GLN A 70 -23.52 16.11 13.73
CA GLN A 70 -23.36 17.56 13.86
C GLN A 70 -23.91 18.25 12.61
N ARG A 71 -24.25 19.53 12.74
CA ARG A 71 -24.61 20.38 11.59
C ARG A 71 -23.45 21.32 11.30
N SER A 72 -23.04 21.35 10.03
CA SER A 72 -22.09 22.32 9.51
C SER A 72 -22.74 23.70 9.38
N ASP A 73 -21.94 24.75 9.46
CA ASP A 73 -22.36 26.14 9.19
C ASP A 73 -23.05 26.30 7.81
N GLY A 74 -22.74 25.43 6.85
CA GLY A 74 -23.37 25.39 5.52
C GLY A 74 -24.71 24.64 5.46
N GLY A 75 -25.27 24.22 6.60
CA GLY A 75 -26.53 23.46 6.64
C GLY A 75 -26.41 22.00 6.21
N LEU A 76 -25.18 21.47 6.10
CA LEU A 76 -24.90 20.07 5.83
C LEU A 76 -24.88 19.26 7.13
N THR A 77 -25.24 17.98 7.06
CA THR A 77 -25.14 17.06 8.20
C THR A 77 -23.80 16.35 8.16
N VAL A 78 -23.04 16.41 9.25
CA VAL A 78 -21.73 15.77 9.39
C VAL A 78 -21.86 14.61 10.37
N PHE A 79 -21.59 13.41 9.88
CA PHE A 79 -21.47 12.20 10.68
C PHE A 79 -20.00 11.92 10.94
N ARG A 80 -19.56 12.06 12.19
CA ARG A 80 -18.20 11.75 12.61
C ARG A 80 -18.13 10.34 13.20
N PHE A 81 -17.28 9.51 12.61
CA PHE A 81 -17.04 8.13 13.02
C PHE A 81 -15.68 8.04 13.70
N GLU A 82 -15.65 7.42 14.88
CA GLU A 82 -14.40 7.17 15.62
C GLU A 82 -13.55 6.08 14.95
N SER A 83 -12.25 6.08 15.27
CA SER A 83 -11.33 5.03 14.84
C SER A 83 -11.73 3.64 15.36
N GLY A 84 -11.18 2.60 14.75
CA GLY A 84 -11.47 1.20 15.06
C GLY A 84 -12.71 0.63 14.36
N GLN A 85 -13.49 1.45 13.68
CA GLN A 85 -14.71 1.03 12.99
C GLN A 85 -14.48 0.68 11.52
N ARG A 86 -15.26 -0.28 11.00
CA ARG A 86 -15.25 -0.62 9.57
C ARG A 86 -15.76 0.57 8.76
N CYS A 87 -15.00 1.04 7.77
CA CYS A 87 -15.44 2.13 6.89
C CYS A 87 -16.54 1.66 5.92
N PHE A 88 -17.09 2.56 5.09
CA PHE A 88 -18.11 2.21 4.09
C PHE A 88 -17.54 1.61 2.79
N ALA A 89 -16.23 1.71 2.57
CA ALA A 89 -15.59 1.13 1.39
C ALA A 89 -15.32 -0.37 1.58
N GLU A 90 -15.35 -1.12 0.48
CA GLU A 90 -14.73 -2.45 0.44
C GLU A 90 -13.22 -2.29 0.28
N HIS A 91 -12.45 -3.08 1.04
CA HIS A 91 -11.01 -3.14 0.91
C HIS A 91 -10.55 -4.46 0.30
N GLY A 92 -9.49 -4.37 -0.49
CA GLY A 92 -8.67 -5.50 -0.88
C GLY A 92 -7.37 -5.54 -0.05
N THR A 93 -6.66 -6.68 -0.04
CA THR A 93 -5.20 -6.75 0.15
C THR A 93 -4.57 -7.52 -1.00
N ARG A 94 -3.53 -7.00 -1.69
CA ARG A 94 -2.64 -7.81 -2.55
C ARG A 94 -1.24 -7.86 -1.91
N PRO A 95 -0.65 -9.05 -1.73
CA PRO A 95 0.69 -9.15 -1.16
C PRO A 95 1.72 -8.39 -2.00
N GLU A 96 2.74 -7.84 -1.34
CA GLU A 96 3.88 -7.20 -1.98
C GLU A 96 4.60 -8.19 -2.90
N LEU A 97 5.18 -7.67 -3.98
CA LEU A 97 6.04 -8.44 -4.89
C LEU A 97 7.49 -8.11 -4.58
N TYR A 98 8.25 -9.12 -4.18
CA TYR A 98 9.68 -9.04 -3.89
C TYR A 98 10.46 -9.45 -5.13
N LEU A 99 10.94 -8.48 -5.90
CA LEU A 99 11.54 -8.70 -7.21
C LEU A 99 13.06 -8.52 -7.19
N VAL A 100 13.76 -9.32 -7.97
CA VAL A 100 15.19 -9.22 -8.24
C VAL A 100 15.42 -9.29 -9.75
N ARG A 101 16.09 -8.29 -10.30
CA ARG A 101 16.56 -8.26 -11.68
C ARG A 101 18.07 -8.34 -11.70
N ASP A 102 18.63 -9.03 -12.70
CA ASP A 102 20.06 -8.88 -12.94
C ASP A 102 20.34 -7.48 -13.48
N GLY A 103 21.56 -7.00 -13.26
CA GLY A 103 22.00 -5.68 -13.68
C GLY A 103 21.71 -4.55 -12.68
N ASP A 104 22.09 -3.35 -13.09
CA ASP A 104 21.94 -2.11 -12.35
C ASP A 104 21.16 -1.05 -13.16
N ARG A 105 21.34 0.24 -12.84
CA ARG A 105 20.72 1.36 -13.59
C ARG A 105 21.02 1.35 -15.10
N ARG A 106 22.03 0.61 -15.56
CA ARG A 106 22.41 0.45 -16.97
C ARG A 106 21.54 -0.57 -17.71
N GLY A 107 20.69 -1.33 -17.00
CA GLY A 107 19.71 -2.25 -17.57
C GLY A 107 19.85 -3.68 -17.05
N ASN A 108 18.97 -4.57 -17.53
CA ASN A 108 18.97 -5.99 -17.18
C ASN A 108 19.58 -6.83 -18.33
N PRO A 109 20.88 -7.16 -18.26
CA PRO A 109 21.61 -7.76 -19.37
C PRO A 109 21.17 -9.20 -19.69
N THR A 110 20.61 -9.93 -18.71
CA THR A 110 20.17 -11.32 -18.89
C THR A 110 18.67 -11.43 -19.16
N GLY A 111 17.91 -10.34 -18.93
CA GLY A 111 16.45 -10.36 -18.95
C GLY A 111 15.82 -11.15 -17.79
N ARG A 112 16.62 -11.70 -16.87
CA ARG A 112 16.12 -12.53 -15.77
C ARG A 112 15.39 -11.68 -14.74
N LEU A 113 14.21 -12.14 -14.33
CA LEU A 113 13.43 -11.60 -13.23
C LEU A 113 13.12 -12.75 -12.26
N ARG A 114 13.58 -12.63 -11.03
CA ARG A 114 13.22 -13.54 -9.93
C ARG A 114 12.21 -12.85 -9.04
N GLN A 115 11.24 -13.61 -8.56
CA GLN A 115 10.28 -13.15 -7.56
C GLN A 115 10.39 -14.06 -6.34
N HIS A 116 10.67 -13.46 -5.18
CA HIS A 116 10.63 -14.14 -3.90
C HIS A 116 9.20 -14.18 -3.35
N THR A 117 8.86 -15.26 -2.67
CA THR A 117 7.54 -15.43 -2.04
C THR A 117 7.51 -14.84 -0.64
N ARG A 118 8.67 -14.77 0.04
CA ARG A 118 8.81 -14.24 1.40
C ARG A 118 9.79 -13.06 1.42
N PRO A 119 9.56 -12.05 2.27
CA PRO A 119 10.48 -10.93 2.42
C PRO A 119 11.83 -11.34 3.01
N ALA A 120 11.86 -12.34 3.91
CA ALA A 120 13.10 -12.81 4.53
C ALA A 120 14.08 -13.36 3.47
N ASP A 121 13.61 -14.26 2.60
CA ASP A 121 14.40 -14.85 1.51
C ASP A 121 14.93 -13.77 0.54
N TRP A 122 14.16 -12.70 0.32
CA TRP A 122 14.60 -11.57 -0.51
C TRP A 122 15.71 -10.75 0.15
N VAL A 123 15.64 -10.52 1.47
CA VAL A 123 16.68 -9.81 2.23
C VAL A 123 17.96 -10.65 2.30
N GLU A 124 17.84 -11.96 2.49
CA GLU A 124 18.97 -12.89 2.48
C GLU A 124 19.67 -12.89 1.11
N ASP A 125 18.94 -13.03 0.00
CA ASP A 125 19.50 -12.95 -1.37
C ASP A 125 20.18 -11.59 -1.62
N MET A 126 19.60 -10.49 -1.11
CA MET A 126 20.24 -9.16 -1.21
C MET A 126 21.56 -9.09 -0.43
N ALA A 127 21.59 -9.63 0.79
CA ALA A 127 22.80 -9.62 1.62
C ALA A 127 23.92 -10.45 0.97
N GLU A 128 23.59 -11.63 0.45
CA GLU A 128 24.53 -12.50 -0.29
C GLU A 128 25.07 -11.81 -1.55
N SER A 129 24.21 -11.15 -2.33
CA SER A 129 24.61 -10.43 -3.54
C SER A 129 25.56 -9.26 -3.25
N LEU A 130 25.27 -8.48 -2.21
CA LEU A 130 26.14 -7.39 -1.77
C LEU A 130 27.51 -7.89 -1.27
N ASP A 131 27.52 -9.00 -0.55
CA ASP A 131 28.77 -9.63 -0.10
C ASP A 131 29.61 -10.16 -1.26
N ALA A 132 28.97 -10.77 -2.26
CA ALA A 132 29.64 -11.24 -3.47
C ALA A 132 30.28 -10.09 -4.26
N VAL A 133 29.56 -8.96 -4.43
CA VAL A 133 30.08 -7.76 -5.08
C VAL A 133 31.28 -7.20 -4.30
N ARG A 134 31.16 -7.08 -2.97
CA ARG A 134 32.25 -6.61 -2.12
C ARG A 134 33.49 -7.51 -2.25
N THR A 135 33.29 -8.81 -2.12
CA THR A 135 34.37 -9.80 -2.22
C THR A 135 35.05 -9.74 -3.60
N ALA A 136 34.28 -9.54 -4.67
CA ALA A 136 34.83 -9.38 -6.02
C ALA A 136 35.66 -8.10 -6.15
N GLN A 137 35.19 -6.98 -5.60
CA GLN A 137 35.93 -5.71 -5.59
C GLN A 137 37.25 -5.80 -4.80
N GLU A 138 37.28 -6.53 -3.70
CA GLU A 138 38.48 -6.75 -2.89
C GLU A 138 39.54 -7.62 -3.60
N ARG A 139 39.11 -8.49 -4.53
CA ARG A 139 39.99 -9.43 -5.23
C ARG A 139 40.62 -8.88 -6.52
N GLY A 140 40.11 -7.76 -7.05
CA GLY A 140 40.61 -7.12 -8.27
C GLY A 140 39.94 -7.65 -9.54
#